data_AF-A0A354FUT2-F1
#
_entry.id   AF-A0A354FUT2-F1
#
_cell.length_a   1.000
_cell.length_b   1.000
_cell.length_c   1.000
_cell.angle_alpha   90.00
_cell.angle_beta   90.00
_cell.angle_gamma   90.00
#
_symmetry.space_group_name_H-M   'P 1'
#
loop_
_entity.id
_entity.type
_entity.pdbx_description
1 polymer ?
#
loop_
_entity_poly.entity_id
_entity_poly.type
_entity_poly.pdbx_seq_one_letter_code
_entity_poly.pdbx_strand_id
1 'polypeptide(L)'
;GPGFGGGHSIGASWGDFDNDGNFDLFAGNFAHKDSRGNQPESVWLRNTGKEGKFKFENKGQGGIFYQESYSSPSAADYDNDGNLDLLFTTVYGVASFGRKNNPVLFRNEGQFKFSNANAATKLEGLGATYQAAWADFDNDGDLDLMAAGRFFVNSGKKENHWLRIKLECKKKTVNRFAVGAQVRLKLNNGKILSRQVESGTGQGNQNELTLHFGLGSYDQPVKVEIFLPDGTILNLDGVPVDQKFIFNPDN
;
A
#
# COMPACT_ATOMS: atom_id res chain seq x y z
N GLY A 1 21.78 -18.30 -16.62
CA GLY A 1 22.78 -17.33 -17.08
C GLY A 1 22.48 -15.98 -16.48
N PRO A 2 23.45 -15.06 -16.38
CA PRO A 2 23.13 -13.67 -16.10
C PRO A 2 22.11 -13.23 -17.15
N GLY A 3 20.98 -12.68 -16.72
CA GLY A 3 19.92 -12.21 -17.61
C GLY A 3 20.46 -11.27 -18.68
N PHE A 4 19.74 -11.14 -19.80
CA PHE A 4 20.05 -10.07 -20.73
C PHE A 4 19.66 -8.71 -20.10
N GLY A 5 20.52 -7.70 -20.25
CA GLY A 5 20.25 -6.36 -19.76
C GLY A 5 19.01 -5.73 -20.42
N GLY A 6 18.39 -4.78 -19.72
CA GLY A 6 17.09 -4.21 -20.08
C GLY A 6 15.94 -4.85 -19.30
N GLY A 7 15.00 -4.03 -18.87
CA GLY A 7 13.83 -4.36 -18.06
C GLY A 7 13.07 -3.07 -17.80
N HIS A 8 11.74 -3.13 -17.75
CA HIS A 8 10.91 -1.93 -17.64
C HIS A 8 10.32 -1.88 -16.23
N SER A 9 10.83 -0.99 -15.38
CA SER A 9 10.09 -0.59 -14.17
C SER A 9 8.90 0.24 -14.63
N ILE A 10 7.70 -0.31 -14.48
CA ILE A 10 6.45 0.29 -14.97
C ILE A 10 5.54 0.75 -13.82
N GLY A 11 5.89 0.37 -12.59
CA GLY A 11 5.19 0.83 -11.40
C GLY A 11 6.09 0.78 -10.17
N ALA A 12 5.74 1.57 -9.17
CA ALA A 12 6.37 1.57 -7.87
C ALA A 12 5.32 1.85 -6.80
N SER A 13 5.56 1.35 -5.59
CA SER A 13 4.75 1.70 -4.42
C SER A 13 5.67 2.14 -3.30
N TRP A 14 5.32 3.25 -2.66
CA TRP A 14 5.93 3.68 -1.40
C TRP A 14 4.99 3.32 -0.25
N GLY A 15 5.54 2.99 0.91
CA GLY A 15 4.74 2.56 2.05
C GLY A 15 5.59 2.01 3.18
N ASP A 16 5.04 1.99 4.40
CA ASP A 16 5.70 1.46 5.59
C ASP A 16 5.33 -0.02 5.67
N PHE A 17 6.09 -0.87 4.99
CA PHE A 17 5.72 -2.27 4.74
C PHE A 17 6.20 -3.21 5.84
N ASP A 18 7.07 -2.75 6.73
CA ASP A 18 7.49 -3.48 7.93
C ASP A 18 7.10 -2.81 9.26
N ASN A 19 6.36 -1.70 9.19
CA ASN A 19 5.81 -0.98 10.34
C ASN A 19 6.90 -0.45 11.30
N ASP A 20 7.99 0.06 10.71
CA ASP A 20 9.12 0.65 11.42
C ASP A 20 9.12 2.19 11.42
N GLY A 21 8.15 2.81 10.74
CA GLY A 21 7.99 4.25 10.67
C GLY A 21 8.64 4.89 9.43
N ASN A 22 9.43 4.14 8.66
CA ASN A 22 10.07 4.62 7.44
C ASN A 22 9.32 4.10 6.21
N PHE A 23 9.19 4.95 5.19
CA PHE A 23 8.66 4.49 3.91
C PHE A 23 9.72 3.72 3.13
N ASP A 24 9.38 2.49 2.81
CA ASP A 24 10.07 1.57 1.91
C ASP A 24 9.62 1.77 0.47
N LEU A 25 10.31 1.10 -0.45
CA LEU A 25 10.00 1.11 -1.87
C LEU A 25 9.82 -0.31 -2.40
N PHE A 26 8.69 -0.54 -3.07
CA PHE A 26 8.53 -1.64 -4.00
C PHE A 26 8.81 -1.15 -5.42
N ALA A 27 9.82 -1.73 -6.07
CA ALA A 27 10.08 -1.50 -7.49
C ALA A 27 9.41 -2.61 -8.32
N GLY A 28 8.34 -2.27 -9.01
CA GLY A 28 7.54 -3.16 -9.84
C GLY A 28 8.06 -3.23 -11.28
N ASN A 29 8.45 -4.43 -11.72
CA ASN A 29 9.04 -4.64 -13.03
C ASN A 29 8.12 -5.46 -13.95
N PHE A 30 7.96 -4.95 -15.17
CA PHE A 30 7.60 -5.76 -16.31
C PHE A 30 8.88 -6.48 -16.75
N ALA A 31 8.89 -7.81 -16.63
CA ALA A 31 10.10 -8.63 -16.83
C ALA A 31 9.82 -9.83 -17.73
N HIS A 32 10.61 -10.01 -18.78
CA HIS A 32 10.56 -11.18 -19.66
C HIS A 32 11.44 -12.33 -19.15
N LYS A 33 10.97 -13.55 -19.37
CA LYS A 33 11.73 -14.80 -19.15
C LYS A 33 11.69 -15.67 -20.40
N ASP A 34 12.76 -15.66 -21.18
CA ASP A 34 12.87 -16.40 -22.44
C ASP A 34 14.24 -17.08 -22.60
N SER A 35 14.52 -17.59 -23.80
CA SER A 35 15.77 -18.32 -24.11
C SER A 35 17.05 -17.50 -23.92
N ARG A 36 16.96 -16.17 -23.83
CA ARG A 36 18.08 -15.25 -23.55
C ARG A 36 18.36 -15.11 -22.05
N GLY A 37 17.45 -15.57 -21.18
CA GLY A 37 17.54 -15.47 -19.72
C GLY A 37 16.37 -14.71 -19.09
N ASN A 38 16.52 -14.37 -17.81
CA ASN A 38 15.51 -13.65 -17.02
C ASN A 38 15.88 -12.17 -16.89
N GLN A 39 14.95 -11.28 -17.21
CA GLN A 39 15.08 -9.87 -16.85
C GLN A 39 14.92 -9.67 -15.32
N PRO A 40 15.42 -8.54 -14.76
CA PRO A 40 15.24 -8.23 -13.35
C PRO A 40 13.75 -8.22 -12.95
N GLU A 41 13.41 -9.03 -11.97
CA GLU A 41 12.05 -9.12 -11.41
C GLU A 41 11.82 -8.01 -10.39
N SER A 42 10.58 -7.87 -9.92
CA SER A 42 10.21 -6.87 -8.92
C SER A 42 10.93 -7.10 -7.58
N VAL A 43 11.20 -6.03 -6.85
CA VAL A 43 12.03 -6.09 -5.64
C VAL A 43 11.56 -5.13 -4.56
N TRP A 44 11.68 -5.57 -3.31
CA TRP A 44 11.52 -4.77 -2.11
C TRP A 44 12.83 -4.11 -1.70
N LEU A 45 12.76 -2.82 -1.41
CA LEU A 45 13.86 -2.00 -0.96
C LEU A 45 13.46 -1.40 0.40
N ARG A 46 13.98 -1.97 1.48
CA ARG A 46 13.73 -1.50 2.84
C ARG A 46 14.51 -0.22 3.10
N ASN A 47 13.85 0.82 3.58
CA ASN A 47 14.52 2.06 3.95
C ASN A 47 15.06 2.01 5.38
N THR A 48 16.38 1.94 5.53
CA THR A 48 17.07 1.98 6.83
C THR A 48 17.71 3.34 7.14
N GLY A 49 17.38 4.33 6.32
CA GLY A 49 17.84 5.69 6.49
C GLY A 49 17.18 6.41 7.66
N LYS A 50 17.89 7.38 8.25
CA LYS A 50 17.36 8.26 9.30
C LYS A 50 16.90 9.58 8.69
N GLU A 51 15.78 10.12 9.17
CA GLU A 51 15.31 11.50 8.99
C GLU A 51 15.89 12.25 7.76
N GLY A 52 15.26 12.07 6.60
CA GLY A 52 15.62 12.78 5.37
C GLY A 52 16.81 12.20 4.60
N LYS A 53 17.44 11.14 5.09
CA LYS A 53 18.46 10.37 4.36
C LYS A 53 17.86 9.04 3.96
N PHE A 54 17.88 8.72 2.68
CA PHE A 54 17.44 7.41 2.19
C PHE A 54 18.62 6.46 2.12
N LYS A 55 18.47 5.26 2.69
CA LYS A 55 19.40 4.14 2.51
C LYS A 55 18.57 2.89 2.31
N PHE A 56 18.71 2.25 1.15
CA PHE A 56 17.92 1.08 0.82
C PHE A 56 18.70 -0.22 0.99
N GLU A 57 18.09 -1.18 1.66
CA GLU A 57 18.51 -2.58 1.72
C GLU A 57 17.63 -3.41 0.79
N ASN A 58 18.26 -4.16 -0.11
CA ASN A 58 17.53 -5.05 -1.01
C ASN A 58 17.00 -6.27 -0.23
N LYS A 59 15.68 -6.42 -0.17
CA LYS A 59 14.98 -7.52 0.51
C LYS A 59 14.54 -8.64 -0.44
N GLY A 60 14.90 -8.55 -1.72
CA GLY A 60 14.48 -9.49 -2.75
C GLY A 60 12.99 -9.36 -3.05
N GLN A 61 12.38 -10.46 -3.48
CA GLN A 61 10.99 -10.49 -3.93
C GLN A 61 9.98 -10.64 -2.79
N GLY A 62 10.43 -11.14 -1.63
CA GLY A 62 9.57 -11.31 -0.47
C GLY A 62 8.40 -12.26 -0.67
N GLY A 63 8.46 -13.22 -1.61
CA GLY A 63 7.33 -14.12 -1.92
C GLY A 63 6.43 -13.64 -3.05
N ILE A 64 6.62 -12.41 -3.57
CA ILE A 64 5.99 -11.98 -4.82
C ILE A 64 6.55 -12.80 -5.97
N PHE A 65 5.75 -13.74 -6.47
CA PHE A 65 6.13 -14.58 -7.58
C PHE A 65 6.02 -13.82 -8.90
N TYR A 66 6.78 -14.31 -9.88
CA TYR A 66 6.83 -13.75 -11.23
C TYR A 66 5.48 -13.72 -11.95
N GLN A 67 5.12 -12.55 -12.47
CA GLN A 67 4.24 -12.39 -13.61
C GLN A 67 4.98 -11.51 -14.63
N GLU A 68 4.85 -11.83 -15.92
CA GLU A 68 5.62 -11.11 -16.95
C GLU A 68 5.26 -9.62 -17.01
N SER A 69 3.96 -9.33 -17.00
CA SER A 69 3.46 -8.00 -17.31
C SER A 69 2.90 -7.27 -16.10
N TYR A 70 3.46 -7.51 -14.92
CA TYR A 70 3.13 -6.71 -13.76
C TYR A 70 3.26 -5.21 -14.08
N SER A 71 2.29 -4.41 -13.66
CA SER A 71 2.17 -3.00 -14.05
C SER A 71 2.13 -2.06 -12.85
N SER A 72 0.94 -1.72 -12.36
CA SER A 72 0.77 -0.71 -11.30
C SER A 72 0.45 -1.40 -9.98
N PRO A 73 1.40 -1.46 -9.03
CA PRO A 73 1.11 -1.92 -7.68
C PRO A 73 0.20 -0.90 -6.98
N SER A 74 -0.76 -1.37 -6.19
CA SER A 74 -1.63 -0.54 -5.36
C SER A 74 -1.69 -1.11 -3.95
N ALA A 75 -1.18 -0.35 -2.97
CA ALA A 75 -1.08 -0.78 -1.58
C ALA A 75 -2.31 -0.40 -0.77
N ALA A 76 -2.72 -1.30 0.12
CA ALA A 76 -3.81 -1.12 1.09
C ALA A 76 -3.69 -2.20 2.18
N ASP A 77 -4.25 -1.94 3.35
CA ASP A 77 -4.35 -2.91 4.46
C ASP A 77 -5.76 -3.51 4.39
N TYR A 78 -5.93 -4.57 3.58
CA TYR A 78 -7.28 -5.04 3.20
C TYR A 78 -7.94 -5.87 4.28
N ASP A 79 -7.16 -6.46 5.19
CA ASP A 79 -7.69 -7.31 6.25
C ASP A 79 -7.56 -6.72 7.65
N ASN A 80 -7.21 -5.44 7.72
CA ASN A 80 -7.11 -4.68 8.96
C ASN A 80 -6.07 -5.25 9.95
N ASP A 81 -4.99 -5.90 9.49
CA ASP A 81 -3.94 -6.44 10.36
C ASP A 81 -2.79 -5.44 10.64
N GLY A 82 -2.86 -4.27 10.01
CA GLY A 82 -1.90 -3.17 10.16
C GLY A 82 -0.72 -3.26 9.20
N ASN A 83 -0.58 -4.32 8.41
CA ASN A 83 0.45 -4.40 7.38
C ASN A 83 -0.14 -3.90 6.05
N LEU A 84 0.64 -3.13 5.29
CA LEU A 84 0.25 -2.79 3.93
C LEU A 84 0.41 -4.03 3.03
N ASP A 85 -0.69 -4.46 2.43
CA ASP A 85 -0.77 -5.46 1.37
C ASP A 85 -0.58 -4.81 0.00
N LEU A 86 -0.48 -5.63 -1.05
CA LEU A 86 -0.19 -5.14 -2.39
C LEU A 86 -1.05 -5.85 -3.44
N LEU A 87 -1.98 -5.14 -4.07
CA LEU A 87 -2.56 -5.60 -5.33
C LEU A 87 -1.63 -5.23 -6.48
N PHE A 88 -1.03 -6.24 -7.11
CA PHE A 88 -0.17 -6.03 -8.27
C PHE A 88 -0.92 -6.39 -9.55
N THR A 89 -1.24 -5.36 -10.32
CA THR A 89 -2.01 -5.50 -11.57
C THR A 89 -1.16 -5.97 -12.74
N THR A 90 -1.78 -6.45 -13.83
CA THR A 90 -1.07 -6.91 -15.03
C THR A 90 -1.59 -6.24 -16.30
N VAL A 91 -0.68 -5.89 -17.22
CA VAL A 91 -1.02 -5.36 -18.56
C VAL A 91 -1.79 -6.38 -19.41
N TYR A 92 -1.36 -7.64 -19.40
CA TYR A 92 -1.90 -8.70 -20.24
C TYR A 92 -2.54 -9.80 -19.40
N GLY A 93 -3.59 -10.43 -19.95
CA GLY A 93 -4.23 -11.62 -19.35
C GLY A 93 -3.52 -12.93 -19.71
N VAL A 94 -2.60 -12.89 -20.68
CA VAL A 94 -1.73 -13.99 -21.08
C VAL A 94 -0.38 -13.39 -21.41
N ALA A 95 0.68 -13.94 -20.80
CA ALA A 95 2.06 -13.51 -21.04
C ALA A 95 2.65 -14.20 -22.28
N SER A 96 3.89 -13.85 -22.62
CA SER A 96 4.66 -14.53 -23.65
C SER A 96 4.65 -16.04 -23.47
N PHE A 97 4.64 -16.76 -24.60
CA PHE A 97 4.61 -18.23 -24.65
C PHE A 97 3.36 -18.85 -23.99
N GLY A 98 2.25 -18.10 -23.90
CA GLY A 98 0.99 -18.61 -23.38
C GLY A 98 0.96 -18.81 -21.86
N ARG A 99 1.91 -18.21 -21.13
CA ARG A 99 1.96 -18.32 -19.67
C ARG A 99 0.79 -17.57 -19.04
N LYS A 100 0.23 -18.14 -17.97
CA LYS A 100 -0.80 -17.47 -17.16
C LYS A 100 -0.25 -16.13 -16.66
N ASN A 101 -1.09 -15.11 -16.71
CA ASN A 101 -0.74 -13.76 -16.32
C ASN A 101 -2.01 -13.06 -15.81
N ASN A 102 -2.01 -12.62 -14.56
CA ASN A 102 -3.20 -12.05 -13.95
C ASN A 102 -2.79 -11.17 -12.76
N PRO A 103 -3.63 -10.18 -12.39
CA PRO A 103 -3.46 -9.45 -11.14
C PRO A 103 -3.45 -10.38 -9.94
N VAL A 104 -2.65 -10.02 -8.93
CA VAL A 104 -2.51 -10.79 -7.70
C VAL A 104 -2.56 -9.84 -6.51
N LEU A 105 -3.47 -10.09 -5.58
CA LEU A 105 -3.41 -9.51 -4.24
C LEU A 105 -2.42 -10.31 -3.41
N PHE A 106 -1.36 -9.65 -2.96
CA PHE A 106 -0.37 -10.19 -2.07
C PHE A 106 -0.63 -9.70 -0.65
N ARG A 107 -0.95 -10.62 0.26
CA ARG A 107 -1.04 -10.32 1.69
C ARG A 107 0.37 -10.19 2.27
N ASN A 108 0.61 -9.16 3.06
CA ASN A 108 1.85 -8.96 3.79
C ASN A 108 1.79 -9.67 5.13
N GLU A 109 2.58 -10.73 5.28
CA GLU A 109 2.74 -11.51 6.52
C GLU A 109 3.74 -10.86 7.49
N GLY A 110 4.21 -9.65 7.16
CA GLY A 110 5.24 -8.90 7.87
C GLY A 110 6.66 -9.20 7.40
N GLN A 111 7.58 -8.28 7.71
CA GLN A 111 9.01 -8.39 7.40
C GLN A 111 9.32 -8.70 5.92
N PHE A 112 8.58 -8.06 5.00
CA PHE A 112 8.69 -8.27 3.56
C PHE A 112 8.43 -9.72 3.13
N LYS A 113 7.54 -10.44 3.82
CA LYS A 113 7.05 -11.76 3.39
C LYS A 113 5.62 -11.63 2.92
N PHE A 114 5.34 -12.09 1.73
CA PHE A 114 4.07 -11.93 1.05
C PHE A 114 3.54 -13.27 0.57
N SER A 115 2.23 -13.46 0.71
CA SER A 115 1.50 -14.65 0.27
C SER A 115 0.41 -14.27 -0.73
N ASN A 116 0.02 -15.21 -1.60
CA ASN A 116 -1.05 -14.96 -2.57
C ASN A 116 -2.42 -15.06 -1.88
N ALA A 117 -3.17 -13.96 -1.88
CA ALA A 117 -4.48 -13.87 -1.24
C ALA A 117 -5.66 -14.11 -2.21
N ASN A 118 -5.44 -14.25 -3.52
CA ASN A 118 -6.53 -14.26 -4.51
C ASN A 118 -7.62 -15.30 -4.24
N ALA A 119 -7.25 -16.51 -3.80
CA ALA A 119 -8.23 -17.55 -3.50
C ALA A 119 -9.08 -17.18 -2.27
N ALA A 120 -8.45 -16.68 -1.22
CA ALA A 120 -9.13 -16.26 0.01
C ALA A 120 -10.05 -15.04 -0.22
N THR A 121 -9.68 -14.14 -1.13
CA THR A 121 -10.42 -12.91 -1.44
C THR A 121 -11.30 -13.01 -2.69
N LYS A 122 -11.40 -14.20 -3.31
CA LYS A 122 -12.18 -14.47 -4.52
C LYS A 122 -11.78 -13.61 -5.74
N LEU A 123 -10.49 -13.27 -5.83
CA LEU A 123 -9.89 -12.51 -6.93
C LEU A 123 -9.25 -13.38 -8.03
N GLU A 124 -9.39 -14.72 -7.99
CA GLU A 124 -8.76 -15.66 -8.95
C GLU A 124 -9.15 -15.45 -10.43
N GLY A 125 -10.20 -14.66 -10.70
CA GLY A 125 -10.66 -14.29 -12.04
C GLY A 125 -10.57 -12.80 -12.35
N LEU A 126 -9.79 -12.03 -11.58
CA LEU A 126 -9.59 -10.60 -11.88
C LEU A 126 -8.89 -10.46 -13.23
N GLY A 127 -9.51 -9.74 -14.16
CA GLY A 127 -8.97 -9.52 -15.50
C GLY A 127 -7.76 -8.60 -15.49
N ALA A 128 -6.93 -8.69 -16.53
CA ALA A 128 -5.82 -7.76 -16.74
C ALA A 128 -6.32 -6.30 -16.76
N THR A 129 -5.60 -5.43 -16.08
CA THR A 129 -5.95 -4.03 -15.84
C THR A 129 -4.70 -3.26 -15.44
N TYR A 130 -4.69 -1.95 -15.65
CA TYR A 130 -3.76 -1.04 -14.95
C TYR A 130 -4.36 -0.48 -13.66
N GLN A 131 -5.69 -0.54 -13.57
CA GLN A 131 -6.49 0.23 -12.64
C GLN A 131 -6.87 -0.59 -11.41
N ALA A 132 -6.51 -0.06 -10.25
CA ALA A 132 -6.93 -0.50 -8.92
C ALA A 132 -7.02 0.72 -7.98
N ALA A 133 -8.12 0.84 -7.25
CA ALA A 133 -8.32 1.86 -6.24
C ALA A 133 -8.98 1.26 -4.99
N TRP A 134 -8.48 1.64 -3.83
CA TRP A 134 -9.00 1.25 -2.53
C TRP A 134 -9.72 2.41 -1.83
N ALA A 135 -10.85 2.11 -1.21
CA ALA A 135 -11.61 3.05 -0.38
C ALA A 135 -12.52 2.25 0.54
N ASP A 136 -12.72 2.69 1.77
CA ASP A 136 -13.83 2.17 2.60
C ASP A 136 -15.07 3.00 2.24
N PHE A 137 -15.83 2.46 1.27
CA PHE A 137 -16.88 3.14 0.52
C PHE A 137 -18.18 3.21 1.31
N ASP A 138 -18.54 2.13 1.98
CA ASP A 138 -19.74 2.06 2.81
C ASP A 138 -19.51 2.56 4.26
N ASN A 139 -18.25 2.88 4.62
CA ASN A 139 -17.83 3.37 5.93
C ASN A 139 -18.01 2.33 7.04
N ASP A 140 -17.79 1.05 6.74
CA ASP A 140 -17.83 -0.03 7.71
C ASP A 140 -16.48 -0.34 8.38
N GLY A 141 -15.40 0.31 7.92
CA GLY A 141 -14.05 0.14 8.44
C GLY A 141 -13.19 -0.84 7.65
N ASP A 142 -13.74 -1.52 6.65
CA ASP A 142 -13.02 -2.44 5.78
C ASP A 142 -12.77 -1.77 4.41
N LEU A 143 -11.54 -1.81 3.90
CA LEU A 143 -11.26 -1.23 2.58
C LEU A 143 -11.86 -2.08 1.46
N ASP A 144 -12.66 -1.45 0.61
CA ASP A 144 -13.22 -1.99 -0.63
C ASP A 144 -12.27 -1.77 -1.81
N LEU A 145 -12.46 -2.56 -2.86
CA LEU A 145 -11.63 -2.52 -4.07
C LEU A 145 -12.46 -2.23 -5.32
N MET A 146 -12.03 -1.25 -6.11
CA MET A 146 -12.42 -1.10 -7.51
C MET A 146 -11.27 -1.52 -8.41
N ALA A 147 -11.44 -2.58 -9.20
CA ALA A 147 -10.41 -3.07 -10.13
C ALA A 147 -11.02 -3.76 -11.35
N ALA A 148 -10.40 -3.57 -12.52
CA ALA A 148 -10.83 -4.17 -13.79
C ALA A 148 -12.34 -3.97 -14.09
N GLY A 149 -12.87 -2.79 -13.80
CA GLY A 149 -14.29 -2.46 -14.00
C GLY A 149 -15.26 -3.14 -13.03
N ARG A 150 -14.76 -3.74 -11.95
CA ARG A 150 -15.54 -4.45 -10.94
C ARG A 150 -15.35 -3.82 -9.57
N PHE A 151 -16.44 -3.69 -8.84
CA PHE A 151 -16.45 -3.25 -7.45
C PHE A 151 -16.57 -4.47 -6.53
N PHE A 152 -15.66 -4.57 -5.56
CA PHE A 152 -15.58 -5.65 -4.59
C PHE A 152 -15.78 -5.05 -3.21
N VAL A 153 -16.90 -5.41 -2.59
CA VAL A 153 -17.21 -5.02 -1.21
C VAL A 153 -16.50 -5.98 -0.27
N ASN A 154 -15.70 -5.44 0.62
CA ASN A 154 -15.03 -6.18 1.68
C ASN A 154 -15.95 -6.22 2.90
N SER A 155 -15.90 -7.31 3.67
CA SER A 155 -16.66 -7.41 4.93
C SER A 155 -15.77 -7.75 6.12
N GLY A 156 -14.45 -7.77 5.87
CA GLY A 156 -13.39 -7.89 6.84
C GLY A 156 -13.55 -9.00 7.87
N LYS A 157 -12.87 -8.78 8.99
CA LYS A 157 -12.95 -9.56 10.21
C LYS A 157 -13.46 -8.64 11.30
N LYS A 158 -14.63 -8.93 11.87
CA LYS A 158 -15.28 -8.02 12.82
C LYS A 158 -14.56 -7.91 14.16
N GLU A 159 -13.60 -8.79 14.42
CA GLU A 159 -12.67 -8.72 15.55
C GLU A 159 -11.47 -7.78 15.33
N ASN A 160 -11.22 -7.34 14.09
CA ASN A 160 -10.13 -6.42 13.80
C ASN A 160 -10.59 -4.97 13.94
N HIS A 161 -9.76 -4.18 14.60
CA HIS A 161 -9.96 -2.76 14.83
C HIS A 161 -9.30 -1.93 13.73
N TRP A 162 -9.74 -0.69 13.60
CA TRP A 162 -9.24 0.22 12.56
C TRP A 162 -9.27 1.68 13.02
N LEU A 163 -8.56 2.55 12.30
CA LEU A 163 -8.67 3.99 12.45
C LEU A 163 -8.57 4.66 11.09
N ARG A 164 -9.49 5.58 10.80
CA ARG A 164 -9.46 6.39 9.58
C ARG A 164 -9.32 7.88 9.90
N ILE A 165 -8.33 8.51 9.26
CA ILE A 165 -8.01 9.92 9.48
C ILE A 165 -8.04 10.65 8.14
N LYS A 166 -8.95 11.60 8.01
CA LYS A 166 -8.98 12.51 6.85
C LYS A 166 -8.44 13.87 7.26
N LEU A 167 -7.44 14.36 6.55
CA LEU A 167 -6.89 15.70 6.76
C LEU A 167 -7.57 16.70 5.84
N GLU A 168 -8.01 17.84 6.38
CA GLU A 168 -8.59 18.94 5.61
C GLU A 168 -7.99 20.27 6.04
N CYS A 169 -7.02 20.76 5.26
CA CYS A 169 -6.37 22.05 5.48
C CYS A 169 -7.19 23.21 4.90
N LYS A 170 -7.15 24.35 5.58
CA LYS A 170 -7.80 25.62 5.21
C LYS A 170 -6.79 26.75 4.92
N LYS A 171 -5.57 26.71 5.48
CA LYS A 171 -4.49 27.67 5.21
C LYS A 171 -3.86 27.43 3.84
N LYS A 172 -3.18 28.44 3.31
CA LYS A 172 -2.56 28.42 1.96
C LYS A 172 -1.17 27.79 1.90
N THR A 173 -0.55 27.46 3.04
CA THR A 173 0.82 26.88 3.07
C THR A 173 0.83 25.39 2.72
N VAL A 174 -0.27 24.69 2.97
CA VAL A 174 -0.50 23.29 2.59
C VAL A 174 -1.76 23.22 1.72
N ASN A 175 -1.79 22.33 0.73
CA ASN A 175 -2.98 22.16 -0.12
C ASN A 175 -4.17 21.64 0.72
N ARG A 176 -5.41 21.93 0.28
CA ARG A 176 -6.64 21.58 1.02
C ARG A 176 -6.72 20.12 1.46
N PHE A 177 -6.22 19.22 0.62
CA PHE A 177 -6.27 17.79 0.86
C PHE A 177 -5.08 17.27 1.67
N ALA A 178 -4.16 18.14 2.08
CA ALA A 178 -2.92 17.78 2.76
C ALA A 178 -2.04 16.77 1.99
N VAL A 179 -2.12 16.71 0.65
CA VAL A 179 -1.26 15.84 -0.16
C VAL A 179 0.20 16.05 0.22
N GLY A 180 0.90 14.94 0.50
CA GLY A 180 2.27 14.91 1.01
C GLY A 180 2.38 14.77 2.52
N ALA A 181 1.32 15.04 3.29
CA ALA A 181 1.32 14.88 4.74
C ALA A 181 1.47 13.41 5.14
N GLN A 182 2.23 13.15 6.20
CA GLN A 182 2.44 11.83 6.75
C GLN A 182 1.77 11.74 8.12
N VAL A 183 1.10 10.64 8.40
CA VAL A 183 0.50 10.36 9.71
C VAL A 183 1.08 9.06 10.24
N ARG A 184 1.53 9.09 11.50
CA ARG A 184 2.05 7.94 12.22
C ARG A 184 1.17 7.63 13.43
N LEU A 185 0.77 6.37 13.56
CA LEU A 185 0.19 5.85 14.79
C LEU A 185 1.30 5.18 15.59
N LYS A 186 1.43 5.56 16.87
CA LYS A 186 2.28 4.85 17.83
C LYS A 186 1.39 4.04 18.75
N LEU A 187 1.46 2.72 18.62
CA LEU A 187 0.72 1.79 19.46
C LEU A 187 1.49 1.52 20.75
N ASN A 188 0.77 1.19 21.84
CA ASN A 188 1.39 0.91 23.14
C ASN A 188 2.32 -0.32 23.14
N ASN A 189 2.16 -1.21 22.16
CA ASN A 189 3.02 -2.38 21.96
C ASN A 189 4.33 -2.06 21.21
N GLY A 190 4.56 -0.79 20.84
CA GLY A 190 5.76 -0.32 20.14
C GLY A 190 5.67 -0.38 18.61
N LYS A 191 4.59 -0.93 18.02
CA LYS A 191 4.37 -0.90 16.57
C LYS A 191 4.10 0.55 16.11
N ILE A 192 4.71 0.93 14.98
CA ILE A 192 4.47 2.22 14.34
C ILE A 192 3.80 1.95 13.00
N LEU A 193 2.64 2.57 12.74
CA LEU A 193 1.97 2.48 11.45
C LEU A 193 2.06 3.84 10.77
N SER A 194 2.65 3.90 9.58
CA SER A 194 2.74 5.16 8.83
C SER A 194 1.90 5.12 7.55
N ARG A 195 1.22 6.23 7.25
CA ARG A 195 0.51 6.45 5.99
C ARG A 195 0.78 7.86 5.48
N GLN A 196 0.79 8.03 4.16
CA GLN A 196 0.93 9.33 3.51
C GLN A 196 -0.33 9.67 2.74
N VAL A 197 -0.72 10.94 2.76
CA VAL A 197 -1.77 11.42 1.85
C VAL A 197 -1.16 11.52 0.46
N GLU A 198 -1.49 10.56 -0.39
CA GLU A 198 -0.97 10.47 -1.75
C GLU A 198 -2.05 10.84 -2.77
N SER A 199 -1.66 11.58 -3.80
CA SER A 199 -2.51 11.84 -4.96
C SER A 199 -1.94 11.11 -6.15
N GLY A 200 -2.56 9.98 -6.50
CA GLY A 200 -2.10 9.10 -7.58
C GLY A 200 -1.09 8.06 -7.07
N THR A 201 -1.43 6.78 -7.17
CA THR A 201 -0.62 5.65 -6.66
C THR A 201 -0.06 4.76 -7.78
N GLY A 202 -0.14 5.21 -9.04
CA GLY A 202 0.28 4.46 -10.23
C GLY A 202 -0.40 4.96 -11.50
N GLN A 203 -0.29 4.19 -12.59
CA GLN A 203 -0.92 4.56 -13.86
C GLN A 203 -2.45 4.39 -13.78
N GLY A 204 -3.16 5.49 -13.61
CA GLY A 204 -4.63 5.50 -13.54
C GLY A 204 -5.21 5.04 -12.21
N ASN A 205 -4.41 5.07 -11.14
CA ASN A 205 -4.79 4.64 -9.79
C ASN A 205 -4.85 5.83 -8.84
N GLN A 206 -5.90 5.88 -8.02
CA GLN A 206 -5.97 6.78 -6.88
C GLN A 206 -6.84 6.14 -5.80
N ASN A 207 -6.21 5.77 -4.68
CA ASN A 207 -6.92 5.38 -3.47
C ASN A 207 -7.62 6.60 -2.86
N GLU A 208 -8.58 6.37 -1.95
CA GLU A 208 -9.15 7.45 -1.16
C GLU A 208 -8.06 8.23 -0.41
N LEU A 209 -8.22 9.54 -0.29
CA LEU A 209 -7.30 10.41 0.45
C LEU A 209 -7.39 10.26 1.97
N THR A 210 -8.40 9.55 2.47
CA THR A 210 -8.54 9.22 3.89
C THR A 210 -7.52 8.14 4.24
N LEU A 211 -6.66 8.42 5.21
CA LEU A 211 -5.66 7.47 5.66
C LEU A 211 -6.34 6.35 6.45
N HIS A 212 -6.02 5.11 6.11
CA HIS A 212 -6.58 3.92 6.73
C HIS A 212 -5.50 3.14 7.46
N PHE A 213 -5.80 2.75 8.70
CA PHE A 213 -4.93 1.98 9.56
C PHE A 213 -5.70 0.79 10.11
N GLY A 214 -5.36 -0.43 9.68
CA GLY A 214 -5.74 -1.64 10.38
C GLY A 214 -4.94 -1.77 11.68
N LEU A 215 -5.57 -2.30 12.71
CA LEU A 215 -4.99 -2.41 14.05
C LEU A 215 -4.99 -3.86 14.55
N GLY A 216 -5.52 -4.81 13.78
CA GLY A 216 -5.72 -6.19 14.20
C GLY A 216 -6.54 -6.24 15.47
N SER A 217 -6.12 -7.04 16.44
CA SER A 217 -6.78 -7.12 17.75
C SER A 217 -6.46 -5.96 18.71
N TYR A 218 -5.81 -4.88 18.26
CA TYR A 218 -5.45 -3.75 19.12
C TYR A 218 -6.64 -2.79 19.29
N ASP A 219 -7.17 -2.72 20.51
CA ASP A 219 -8.42 -2.04 20.86
C ASP A 219 -8.24 -0.80 21.75
N GLN A 220 -7.00 -0.38 21.98
CA GLN A 220 -6.67 0.70 22.91
C GLN A 220 -6.53 2.05 22.17
N PRO A 221 -6.71 3.20 22.85
CA PRO A 221 -6.44 4.50 22.23
C PRO A 221 -4.98 4.67 21.78
N VAL A 222 -4.79 5.36 20.65
CA VAL A 222 -3.48 5.56 20.01
C VAL A 222 -2.96 6.99 20.15
N LYS A 223 -1.64 7.14 20.03
CA LYS A 223 -1.01 8.42 19.77
C LYS A 223 -0.86 8.63 18.27
N VAL A 224 -1.27 9.80 17.78
CA VAL A 224 -1.19 10.20 16.37
C VAL A 224 -0.16 11.33 16.22
N GLU A 225 0.81 11.14 15.34
CA GLU A 225 1.74 12.19 14.91
C GLU A 225 1.46 12.57 13.45
N ILE A 226 1.29 13.86 13.18
CA ILE A 226 0.95 14.38 11.84
C ILE A 226 2.09 15.30 11.41
N PHE A 227 2.71 14.98 10.28
CA PHE A 227 3.79 15.75 9.65
C PHE A 227 3.24 16.39 8.38
N LEU A 228 3.13 17.72 8.37
CA LEU A 228 2.63 18.47 7.22
C LEU A 228 3.77 18.82 6.24
N PRO A 229 3.47 19.02 4.94
CA PRO A 229 4.47 19.41 3.94
C PRO A 229 5.19 20.73 4.21
N ASP A 230 4.61 21.63 5.02
CA ASP A 230 5.24 22.90 5.40
C ASP A 230 6.19 22.78 6.61
N GLY A 231 6.39 21.58 7.12
CA GLY A 231 7.25 21.28 8.27
C GLY A 231 6.53 21.32 9.62
N THR A 232 5.23 21.66 9.66
CA THR A 232 4.45 21.61 10.90
C THR A 232 4.30 20.17 11.39
N ILE A 233 4.48 19.97 12.70
CA ILE A 233 4.29 18.68 13.37
C ILE A 233 3.23 18.84 14.45
N LEU A 234 2.19 18.00 14.40
CA LEU A 234 1.10 17.96 15.37
C LEU A 234 1.03 16.59 16.06
N ASN A 235 0.59 16.60 17.31
CA ASN A 235 0.43 15.40 18.12
C ASN A 235 -0.98 15.35 18.69
N LEU A 236 -1.65 14.20 18.58
CA LEU A 236 -2.91 13.90 19.25
C LEU A 236 -2.69 12.70 20.16
N ASP A 237 -3.06 12.81 21.42
CA ASP A 237 -2.96 11.72 22.39
C ASP A 237 -4.35 11.16 22.70
N GLY A 238 -4.42 9.86 22.98
CA GLY A 238 -5.65 9.21 23.44
C GLY A 238 -6.76 9.14 22.38
N VAL A 239 -6.41 9.05 21.10
CA VAL A 239 -7.38 8.94 20.00
C VAL A 239 -8.03 7.55 20.04
N PRO A 240 -9.37 7.44 20.20
CA PRO A 240 -10.04 6.14 20.17
C PRO A 240 -9.89 5.44 18.81
N VAL A 241 -9.95 4.11 18.80
CA VAL A 241 -10.01 3.31 17.58
C VAL A 241 -11.47 3.12 17.13
N ASP A 242 -11.69 2.39 16.04
CA ASP A 242 -12.98 2.06 15.44
C ASP A 242 -13.80 3.27 15.01
N GLN A 243 -13.11 4.26 14.44
CA GLN A 243 -13.74 5.49 13.99
C GLN A 243 -13.04 6.10 12.78
N LYS A 244 -13.82 6.89 12.06
CA LYS A 244 -13.34 7.85 11.06
C LYS A 244 -13.54 9.26 11.61
N PHE A 245 -12.50 10.08 11.56
CA PHE A 245 -12.64 11.51 11.86
C PHE A 245 -11.93 12.38 10.83
N ILE A 246 -12.44 13.60 10.69
CA ILE A 246 -11.83 14.66 9.88
C ILE A 246 -11.07 15.57 10.84
N PHE A 247 -9.78 15.72 10.60
CA PHE A 247 -8.91 16.61 11.35
C PHE A 247 -8.53 17.81 10.48
N ASN A 248 -8.73 19.00 11.02
CA ASN A 248 -8.23 20.24 10.41
C ASN A 248 -6.93 20.64 11.11
N PRO A 249 -5.75 20.50 10.47
CA PRO A 249 -4.47 20.83 11.08
C PRO A 249 -4.27 22.33 11.39
N ASP A 250 -5.15 23.20 10.90
CA ASP A 250 -4.99 24.66 11.02
C ASP A 250 -5.60 25.28 12.27
N ASN A 251 -6.42 24.51 13.01
CA ASN A 251 -7.24 24.97 14.13
C ASN A 251 -6.74 24.47 15.48
#